data_AF-A0A2E1DPX3-F1
#
_entry.id   AF-A0A2E1DPX3-F1
#
_cell.length_a   1.000
_cell.length_b   1.000
_cell.length_c   1.000
_cell.angle_alpha   90.00
_cell.angle_beta   90.00
_cell.angle_gamma   90.00
#
_symmetry.space_group_name_H-M   'P 1'
#
loop_
_entity.id
_entity.type
_entity.pdbx_description
1 polymer ?
#
loop_
_entity_poly.entity_id
_entity_poly.type
_entity_poly.pdbx_seq_one_letter_code
_entity_poly.pdbx_strand_id
1 'polypeptide(L)'
;MSGFAPLPQPLTDGGKPRRVGVEIELGGVSEAEVARLCAGALGGAAEQKDSHVWAVRGTEIGDIEVYLDIFLRNATRTRLRDLALDLGREVVPVEIVTAPLDPAGLARLDDLRERLRAAGALGSGAGLVFGFGVHFNIEVASRADADTVRPLLAYALIEDWLRSAYPIDESRRLLPFTDPYPTEFVRALIKAGPGAARAAVTGLYLAHTPSRNRGLDMLPLLAHFEPGRIAAAIEDKTSARPTFHFRLPDCRIDESDWTLAREWRRWVMVERVAGDGALLRRLSDAWEDDHGLITLSRQSWAARAGRILATAGIDRA
;
A
#
# COMPACT_ATOMS: atom_id res chain seq x y z
N MET A 1 12.06 -12.62 16.28
CA MET A 1 11.49 -13.42 15.18
C MET A 1 11.14 -12.46 14.04
N SER A 2 12.12 -12.12 13.21
CA SER A 2 12.08 -11.00 12.24
C SER A 2 12.01 -11.50 10.80
N GLY A 3 10.98 -12.28 10.48
CA GLY A 3 10.73 -12.75 9.12
C GLY A 3 9.43 -12.17 8.57
N PHE A 4 9.32 -12.12 7.24
CA PHE A 4 8.06 -11.85 6.55
C PHE A 4 7.09 -13.00 6.81
N ALA A 5 5.96 -12.71 7.45
CA ALA A 5 4.92 -13.71 7.68
C ALA A 5 4.36 -14.21 6.33
N PRO A 6 4.08 -15.52 6.17
CA PRO A 6 3.52 -16.03 4.93
C PRO A 6 2.10 -15.50 4.72
N LEU A 7 1.72 -15.33 3.45
CA LEU A 7 0.32 -15.09 3.09
C LEU A 7 -0.53 -16.31 3.48
N PRO A 8 -1.78 -16.13 3.94
CA PRO A 8 -2.71 -17.24 4.20
C PRO A 8 -2.93 -18.12 2.98
N GLN A 9 -2.95 -17.52 1.78
CA GLN A 9 -2.94 -18.21 0.50
C GLN A 9 -1.65 -17.83 -0.25
N PRO A 10 -0.54 -18.57 -0.06
CA PRO A 10 0.78 -18.20 -0.58
C PRO A 10 0.98 -18.51 -2.06
N LEU A 11 0.09 -19.32 -2.65
CA LEU A 11 0.18 -19.75 -4.04
C LEU A 11 -0.93 -19.12 -4.89
N THR A 12 -0.64 -18.90 -6.17
CA THR A 12 -1.64 -18.59 -7.19
C THR A 12 -2.48 -19.83 -7.55
N ASP A 13 -3.58 -19.66 -8.29
CA ASP A 13 -4.34 -20.77 -8.88
C ASP A 13 -3.50 -21.69 -9.78
N GLY A 14 -2.42 -21.17 -10.35
CA GLY A 14 -1.42 -21.93 -11.10
C GLY A 14 -0.36 -22.64 -10.24
N GLY A 15 -0.47 -22.61 -8.90
CA GLY A 15 0.44 -23.27 -7.97
C GLY A 15 1.81 -22.59 -7.82
N LYS A 16 1.98 -21.36 -8.34
CA LYS A 16 3.22 -20.59 -8.21
C LYS A 16 3.18 -19.73 -6.94
N PRO A 17 4.31 -19.51 -6.25
CA PRO A 17 4.38 -18.53 -5.16
C PRO A 17 3.91 -17.15 -5.64
N ARG A 18 2.96 -16.55 -4.91
CA ARG A 18 2.53 -15.17 -5.15
C ARG A 18 3.68 -14.22 -4.92
N ARG A 19 3.81 -13.24 -5.82
CA ARG A 19 4.86 -12.22 -5.74
C ARG A 19 4.31 -10.88 -5.28
N VAL A 20 5.21 -10.02 -4.83
CA VAL A 20 4.87 -8.64 -4.43
C VAL A 20 5.88 -7.65 -5.02
N GLY A 21 5.39 -6.67 -5.77
CA GLY A 21 6.21 -5.50 -6.09
C GLY A 21 6.25 -4.57 -4.88
N VAL A 22 7.39 -3.96 -4.60
CA VAL A 22 7.53 -3.01 -3.48
C VAL A 22 7.99 -1.66 -4.01
N GLU A 23 7.33 -0.61 -3.53
CA GLU A 23 7.73 0.78 -3.74
C GLU A 23 8.15 1.37 -2.38
N ILE A 24 9.30 2.02 -2.30
CA ILE A 24 9.80 2.68 -1.09
C ILE A 24 10.12 4.14 -1.43
N GLU A 25 9.40 5.07 -0.80
CA GLU A 25 9.67 6.50 -0.90
C GLU A 25 10.58 6.95 0.25
N LEU A 26 11.61 7.75 -0.03
CA LEU A 26 12.52 8.27 0.98
C LEU A 26 13.10 9.63 0.60
N GLY A 27 13.62 10.35 1.60
CA GLY A 27 14.37 11.60 1.42
C GLY A 27 15.82 11.48 1.89
N GLY A 28 16.56 12.60 1.86
CA GLY A 28 17.91 12.72 2.43
C GLY A 28 19.05 12.11 1.60
N VAL A 29 18.75 11.27 0.60
CA VAL A 29 19.75 10.62 -0.26
C VAL A 29 19.35 10.80 -1.73
N SER A 30 20.30 11.17 -2.59
CA SER A 30 20.03 11.39 -4.02
C SER A 30 19.69 10.10 -4.76
N GLU A 31 18.92 10.19 -5.86
CA GLU A 31 18.56 9.05 -6.71
C GLU A 31 19.79 8.28 -7.23
N ALA A 32 20.88 9.00 -7.51
CA ALA A 32 22.13 8.42 -7.96
C ALA A 32 22.83 7.62 -6.84
N GLU A 33 22.79 8.12 -5.61
CA GLU A 33 23.35 7.43 -4.46
C GLU A 33 22.49 6.24 -4.04
N VAL A 34 21.17 6.37 -4.04
CA VAL A 34 20.23 5.26 -3.84
C VAL A 34 20.50 4.15 -4.85
N ALA A 35 20.63 4.47 -6.15
CA ALA A 35 20.93 3.47 -7.18
C ALA A 35 22.26 2.75 -6.93
N ARG A 36 23.30 3.46 -6.48
CA ARG A 36 24.59 2.86 -6.10
C ARG A 36 24.49 1.97 -4.85
N LEU A 37 23.72 2.38 -3.85
CA LEU A 37 23.48 1.59 -2.64
C LEU A 37 22.71 0.31 -2.98
N CYS A 38 21.70 0.38 -3.83
CA CYS A 38 21.00 -0.78 -4.37
C CYS A 38 21.98 -1.75 -5.05
N ALA A 39 22.81 -1.26 -5.99
CA ALA A 39 23.80 -2.08 -6.69
C ALA A 39 24.83 -2.71 -5.75
N GLY A 40 25.31 -1.95 -4.75
CA GLY A 40 26.28 -2.44 -3.78
C GLY A 40 25.70 -3.45 -2.78
N ALA A 41 24.41 -3.36 -2.47
CA ALA A 41 23.74 -4.23 -1.51
C ALA A 41 23.23 -5.54 -2.14
N LEU A 42 22.72 -5.46 -3.36
CA LEU A 42 21.97 -6.53 -4.04
C LEU A 42 22.72 -7.08 -5.27
N GLY A 43 23.93 -6.57 -5.52
CA GLY A 43 24.66 -6.81 -6.77
C GLY A 43 24.08 -6.04 -7.96
N GLY A 44 24.64 -6.28 -9.14
CA GLY A 44 24.23 -5.63 -10.38
C GLY A 44 24.95 -4.31 -10.65
N ALA A 45 24.40 -3.51 -11.57
CA ALA A 45 24.99 -2.25 -12.02
C ALA A 45 23.95 -1.13 -12.07
N ALA A 46 24.31 0.03 -11.52
CA ALA A 46 23.50 1.24 -11.60
C ALA A 46 23.75 1.97 -12.93
N GLU A 47 22.68 2.19 -13.69
CA GLU A 47 22.69 2.86 -14.99
C GLU A 47 21.74 4.06 -14.96
N GLN A 48 22.26 5.24 -15.27
CA GLN A 48 21.42 6.41 -15.44
C GLN A 48 20.66 6.33 -16.76
N LYS A 49 19.33 6.39 -16.72
CA LYS A 49 18.46 6.38 -17.90
C LYS A 49 18.05 7.78 -18.33
N ASP A 50 17.86 8.67 -17.36
CA ASP A 50 17.58 10.11 -17.55
C ASP A 50 18.16 10.90 -16.37
N SER A 51 18.12 12.23 -16.44
CA SER A 51 18.45 13.20 -15.38
C SER A 51 17.88 12.87 -14.00
N HIS A 52 16.75 12.16 -13.92
CA HIS A 52 16.04 11.83 -12.68
C HIS A 52 15.69 10.35 -12.54
N VAL A 53 16.17 9.49 -13.45
CA VAL A 53 15.78 8.07 -13.51
C VAL A 53 17.03 7.21 -13.63
N TRP A 54 17.14 6.24 -12.73
CA TRP A 54 18.18 5.22 -12.69
C TRP A 54 17.53 3.84 -12.76
N ALA A 55 18.22 2.91 -13.40
CA ALA A 55 17.91 1.50 -13.35
C ALA A 55 19.09 0.75 -12.74
N VAL A 56 18.83 -0.17 -11.82
CA VAL A 56 19.82 -1.11 -11.30
C VAL A 56 19.53 -2.47 -11.91
N ARG A 57 20.39 -2.89 -12.83
CA ARG A 57 20.21 -4.10 -13.64
C ARG A 57 20.99 -5.26 -13.06
N GLY A 58 20.42 -6.47 -13.13
CA GLY A 58 21.13 -7.71 -12.76
C GLY A 58 21.34 -7.87 -11.26
N THR A 59 20.45 -7.34 -10.43
CA THR A 59 20.47 -7.59 -8.98
C THR A 59 19.94 -8.99 -8.66
N GLU A 60 20.26 -9.50 -7.47
CA GLU A 60 19.76 -10.79 -6.99
C GLU A 60 18.23 -10.85 -6.83
N ILE A 61 17.56 -9.69 -6.73
CA ILE A 61 16.09 -9.58 -6.59
C ILE A 61 15.38 -9.11 -7.87
N GLY A 62 16.08 -9.09 -9.01
CA GLY A 62 15.57 -8.56 -10.28
C GLY A 62 15.91 -7.08 -10.47
N ASP A 63 15.41 -6.49 -11.56
CA ASP A 63 15.71 -5.09 -11.86
C ASP A 63 14.98 -4.14 -10.89
N ILE A 64 15.65 -3.05 -10.55
CA ILE A 64 15.13 -2.00 -9.67
C ILE A 64 15.15 -0.68 -10.44
N GLU A 65 14.06 0.06 -10.39
CA GLU A 65 14.00 1.44 -10.87
C GLU A 65 14.13 2.38 -9.67
N VAL A 66 14.90 3.44 -9.84
CA VAL A 66 15.07 4.49 -8.83
C VAL A 66 14.83 5.81 -9.54
N TYR A 67 13.84 6.57 -9.10
CA TYR A 67 13.57 7.86 -9.71
C TYR A 67 13.15 8.90 -8.68
N LEU A 68 13.42 10.16 -9.02
CA LEU A 68 12.90 11.30 -8.27
C LEU A 68 11.42 11.46 -8.66
N ASP A 69 10.48 11.38 -7.71
CA ASP A 69 9.06 11.49 -8.02
C ASP A 69 8.66 12.92 -8.39
N ILE A 70 8.87 13.22 -9.68
CA ILE A 70 8.52 14.49 -10.30
C ILE A 70 7.01 14.62 -10.56
N PHE A 71 6.15 13.64 -10.24
CA PHE A 71 4.69 13.86 -10.33
C PHE A 71 4.24 14.99 -9.41
N LEU A 72 4.97 15.28 -8.34
CA LEU A 72 4.80 16.47 -7.52
C LEU A 72 5.04 17.80 -8.27
N ARG A 73 5.79 17.81 -9.38
CA ARG A 73 5.95 19.02 -10.23
C ARG A 73 4.73 19.29 -11.13
N ASN A 74 4.01 18.24 -11.53
CA ASN A 74 2.88 18.35 -12.47
C ASN A 74 1.50 18.30 -11.77
N ALA A 75 1.45 17.99 -10.48
CA ALA A 75 0.22 18.10 -9.71
C ALA A 75 -0.23 19.57 -9.67
N THR A 76 -1.41 19.86 -10.21
CA THR A 76 -2.07 21.18 -10.25
C THR A 76 -2.47 21.72 -8.86
N ARG A 77 -1.82 21.27 -7.78
CA ARG A 77 -2.04 21.74 -6.40
C ARG A 77 -0.93 22.71 -6.01
N THR A 78 -1.28 23.98 -6.01
CA THR A 78 -0.44 25.15 -5.71
C THR A 78 0.46 24.98 -4.49
N ARG A 79 -0.01 24.39 -3.37
CA ARG A 79 0.79 24.33 -2.13
C ARG A 79 2.05 23.46 -2.17
N LEU A 80 2.04 22.30 -2.86
CA LEU A 80 3.25 21.46 -2.97
C LEU A 80 4.24 22.00 -4.00
N ARG A 81 3.72 22.59 -5.08
CA ARG A 81 4.54 23.28 -6.06
C ARG A 81 5.27 24.46 -5.43
N ASP A 82 4.56 25.29 -4.68
CA ASP A 82 5.13 26.46 -4.01
C ASP A 82 6.17 26.03 -2.96
N LEU A 83 5.88 24.97 -2.20
CA LEU A 83 6.83 24.37 -1.26
C LEU A 83 8.08 23.76 -1.94
N ALA A 84 7.92 23.03 -3.05
CA ALA A 84 9.04 22.48 -3.82
C ALA A 84 9.87 23.58 -4.52
N LEU A 85 9.26 24.72 -4.83
CA LEU A 85 9.94 25.91 -5.34
C LEU A 85 10.68 26.68 -4.22
N ASP A 86 10.11 26.74 -3.02
CA ASP A 86 10.69 27.46 -1.87
C ASP A 86 11.81 26.67 -1.15
N LEU A 87 11.75 25.33 -1.14
CA LEU A 87 12.69 24.45 -0.42
C LEU A 87 13.68 23.70 -1.32
N GLY A 88 13.54 23.80 -2.65
CA GLY A 88 14.47 23.17 -3.62
C GLY A 88 14.21 21.68 -3.89
N ARG A 89 15.12 21.02 -4.64
CA ARG A 89 14.98 19.60 -5.02
C ARG A 89 15.04 18.62 -3.83
N GLU A 90 15.55 19.06 -2.68
CA GLU A 90 15.78 18.23 -1.49
C GLU A 90 14.48 17.74 -0.83
N VAL A 91 13.32 18.32 -1.16
CA VAL A 91 12.00 17.90 -0.66
C VAL A 91 11.26 16.90 -1.55
N VAL A 92 11.78 16.56 -2.73
CA VAL A 92 11.14 15.62 -3.65
C VAL A 92 11.58 14.19 -3.28
N PRO A 93 10.66 13.23 -3.04
CA PRO A 93 11.03 11.87 -2.70
C PRO A 93 11.82 11.20 -3.80
N VAL A 94 12.82 10.42 -3.41
CA VAL A 94 13.35 9.35 -4.24
C VAL A 94 12.48 8.11 -4.00
N GLU A 95 11.98 7.53 -5.08
CA GLU A 95 11.18 6.30 -5.07
C GLU A 95 12.02 5.15 -5.62
N ILE A 96 12.05 4.05 -4.88
CA ILE A 96 12.63 2.76 -5.29
C ILE A 96 11.48 1.85 -5.68
N VAL A 97 11.48 1.32 -6.90
CA VAL A 97 10.46 0.39 -7.40
C VAL A 97 11.12 -0.94 -7.79
N THR A 98 10.65 -2.03 -7.19
CA THR A 98 11.20 -3.36 -7.46
C THR A 98 10.40 -4.12 -8.52
N ALA A 99 11.08 -5.04 -9.22
CA ALA A 99 10.39 -6.18 -9.83
C ALA A 99 9.60 -6.99 -8.77
N PRO A 100 8.60 -7.81 -9.17
CA PRO A 100 7.86 -8.64 -8.22
C PRO A 100 8.75 -9.66 -7.48
N LEU A 101 8.77 -9.53 -6.16
CA LEU A 101 9.61 -10.27 -5.23
C LEU A 101 8.90 -11.49 -4.66
N ASP A 102 9.66 -12.53 -4.36
CA ASP A 102 9.24 -13.61 -3.47
C ASP A 102 9.63 -13.29 -2.01
N PRO A 103 9.30 -14.15 -1.01
CA PRO A 103 9.66 -13.90 0.39
C PRO A 103 11.16 -13.75 0.65
N ALA A 104 12.02 -14.40 -0.15
CA ALA A 104 13.46 -14.24 0.00
C ALA A 104 13.90 -12.86 -0.52
N GLY A 105 13.39 -12.43 -1.68
CA GLY A 105 13.62 -11.10 -2.22
C GLY A 105 13.16 -9.98 -1.28
N LEU A 106 12.03 -10.17 -0.60
CA LEU A 106 11.56 -9.24 0.45
C LEU A 106 12.57 -9.10 1.61
N ALA A 107 13.16 -10.21 2.06
CA ALA A 107 14.19 -10.17 3.10
C ALA A 107 15.45 -9.41 2.63
N ARG A 108 15.88 -9.64 1.38
CA ARG A 108 17.01 -8.89 0.79
C ARG A 108 16.71 -7.40 0.64
N LEU A 109 15.47 -7.04 0.30
CA LEU A 109 15.04 -5.64 0.25
C LEU A 109 15.04 -5.00 1.65
N ASP A 110 14.64 -5.74 2.70
CA ASP A 110 14.70 -5.25 4.08
C ASP A 110 16.15 -5.11 4.60
N ASP A 111 17.11 -5.89 4.07
CA ASP A 111 18.54 -5.68 4.32
C ASP A 111 19.06 -4.39 3.65
N LEU A 112 18.60 -4.08 2.42
CA LEU A 112 18.94 -2.82 1.73
C LEU A 112 18.48 -1.60 2.54
N ARG A 113 17.32 -1.68 3.17
CA ARG A 113 16.77 -0.62 4.03
C ARG A 113 17.77 -0.15 5.09
N GLU A 114 18.49 -1.06 5.75
CA GLU A 114 19.49 -0.69 6.76
C GLU A 114 20.67 0.10 6.15
N ARG A 115 21.06 -0.22 4.92
CA ARG A 115 22.12 0.51 4.20
C ARG A 115 21.65 1.90 3.80
N LEU A 116 20.41 2.03 3.34
CA LEU A 116 19.79 3.33 3.05
C LEU A 116 19.72 4.20 4.32
N ARG A 117 19.27 3.62 5.45
CA ARG A 117 19.28 4.29 6.75
C ARG A 117 20.67 4.75 7.17
N ALA A 118 21.68 3.88 7.06
CA ALA A 118 23.06 4.20 7.40
C ALA A 118 23.66 5.30 6.51
N ALA A 119 23.15 5.45 5.28
CA ALA A 119 23.52 6.52 4.36
C ALA A 119 22.77 7.85 4.61
N GLY A 120 21.88 7.91 5.61
CA GLY A 120 21.14 9.12 5.96
C GLY A 120 19.79 9.26 5.27
N ALA A 121 19.20 8.16 4.79
CA ALA A 121 17.83 8.18 4.27
C ALA A 121 16.85 8.64 5.36
N LEU A 122 15.93 9.53 4.97
CA LEU A 122 14.92 10.13 5.84
C LEU A 122 13.54 9.53 5.56
N GLY A 123 12.79 9.26 6.63
CA GLY A 123 11.42 8.78 6.58
C GLY A 123 10.38 9.90 6.63
N SER A 124 9.11 9.52 6.69
CA SER A 124 7.96 10.44 6.70
C SER A 124 7.91 11.37 7.91
N GLY A 125 8.51 10.97 9.04
CA GLY A 125 8.56 11.77 10.27
C GLY A 125 9.64 12.85 10.27
N ALA A 126 10.56 12.86 9.28
CA ALA A 126 11.67 13.79 9.24
C ALA A 126 11.28 15.22 8.82
N GLY A 127 10.02 15.44 8.42
CA GLY A 127 9.55 16.76 7.98
C GLY A 127 8.04 16.79 7.74
N LEU A 128 7.44 17.96 7.97
CA LEU A 128 5.99 18.21 7.90
C LEU A 128 5.35 17.93 6.52
N VAL A 129 6.18 17.71 5.50
CA VAL A 129 5.79 17.61 4.09
C VAL A 129 6.26 16.30 3.46
N PHE A 130 6.94 15.44 4.23
CA PHE A 130 7.47 14.16 3.78
C PHE A 130 6.38 13.10 3.86
N GLY A 131 5.58 13.05 2.81
CA GLY A 131 4.47 12.11 2.69
C GLY A 131 4.85 10.65 2.43
N PHE A 132 6.07 10.24 2.80
CA PHE A 132 6.73 9.04 2.28
C PHE A 132 6.04 7.75 2.73
N GLY A 133 5.66 6.92 1.76
CA GLY A 133 5.01 5.64 1.94
C GLY A 133 5.87 4.44 1.55
N VAL A 134 5.38 3.27 1.97
CA VAL A 134 5.75 1.99 1.35
C VAL A 134 4.51 1.44 0.67
N HIS A 135 4.63 1.06 -0.59
CA HIS A 135 3.54 0.42 -1.32
C HIS A 135 3.87 -1.04 -1.59
N PHE A 136 2.95 -1.92 -1.18
CA PHE A 136 2.98 -3.33 -1.53
C PHE A 136 2.00 -3.56 -2.67
N ASN A 137 2.51 -4.10 -3.77
CA ASN A 137 1.76 -4.54 -4.94
C ASN A 137 1.60 -6.06 -4.89
N ILE A 138 0.67 -6.55 -4.06
CA ILE A 138 0.52 -7.98 -3.78
C ILE A 138 -0.28 -8.65 -4.89
N GLU A 139 0.32 -9.58 -5.61
CA GLU A 139 -0.35 -10.39 -6.64
C GLU A 139 -1.63 -11.03 -6.08
N VAL A 140 -2.73 -11.02 -6.82
CA VAL A 140 -3.98 -11.68 -6.39
C VAL A 140 -3.82 -13.19 -6.36
N ALA A 141 -4.57 -13.87 -5.49
CA ALA A 141 -4.47 -15.32 -5.36
C ALA A 141 -5.03 -16.06 -6.60
N SER A 142 -6.12 -15.58 -7.19
CA SER A 142 -6.63 -16.10 -8.45
C SER A 142 -7.50 -15.06 -9.16
N ARG A 143 -8.06 -15.45 -10.32
CA ARG A 143 -9.07 -14.65 -11.04
C ARG A 143 -10.47 -14.76 -10.45
N ALA A 144 -10.70 -15.61 -9.43
CA ALA A 144 -12.01 -15.76 -8.81
C ALA A 144 -12.45 -14.46 -8.13
N ASP A 145 -13.73 -14.15 -8.22
CA ASP A 145 -14.28 -12.90 -7.66
C ASP A 145 -14.05 -12.80 -6.14
N ALA A 146 -14.17 -13.93 -5.43
CA ALA A 146 -13.92 -13.99 -3.99
C ALA A 146 -12.49 -13.54 -3.60
N ASP A 147 -11.50 -13.82 -4.45
CA ASP A 147 -10.08 -13.48 -4.22
C ASP A 147 -9.78 -12.00 -4.49
N THR A 148 -10.77 -11.23 -4.96
CA THR A 148 -10.74 -9.76 -4.99
C THR A 148 -11.67 -9.16 -3.94
N VAL A 149 -12.90 -9.67 -3.83
CA VAL A 149 -13.96 -9.07 -3.01
C VAL A 149 -13.69 -9.25 -1.53
N ARG A 150 -13.21 -10.42 -1.08
CA ARG A 150 -12.98 -10.65 0.35
C ARG A 150 -11.83 -9.83 0.91
N PRO A 151 -10.65 -9.71 0.27
CA PRO A 151 -9.59 -8.82 0.75
C PRO A 151 -9.99 -7.34 0.77
N LEU A 152 -10.74 -6.88 -0.23
CA LEU A 152 -11.28 -5.52 -0.24
C LEU A 152 -12.25 -5.27 0.92
N LEU A 153 -13.21 -6.18 1.13
CA LEU A 153 -14.16 -6.09 2.25
C LEU A 153 -13.44 -6.17 3.59
N ALA A 154 -12.48 -7.09 3.74
CA ALA A 154 -11.67 -7.24 4.95
C ALA A 154 -10.94 -5.94 5.29
N TYR A 155 -10.21 -5.37 4.32
CA TYR A 155 -9.52 -4.10 4.50
C TYR A 155 -10.49 -2.98 4.89
N ALA A 156 -11.61 -2.84 4.16
CA ALA A 156 -12.61 -1.80 4.43
C ALA A 156 -13.19 -1.89 5.85
N LEU A 157 -13.39 -3.11 6.37
CA LEU A 157 -13.89 -3.34 7.72
C LEU A 157 -12.85 -3.03 8.80
N ILE A 158 -11.56 -3.25 8.55
CA ILE A 158 -10.51 -3.13 9.57
C ILE A 158 -9.63 -1.87 9.42
N GLU A 159 -9.87 -1.04 8.41
CA GLU A 159 -9.03 0.13 8.10
C GLU A 159 -8.89 1.08 9.29
N ASP A 160 -9.99 1.44 9.95
CA ASP A 160 -9.94 2.36 11.10
C ASP A 160 -9.14 1.76 12.27
N TRP A 161 -9.22 0.44 12.46
CA TRP A 161 -8.38 -0.27 13.42
C TRP A 161 -6.90 -0.27 13.00
N LEU A 162 -6.58 -0.55 11.74
CA LEU A 162 -5.20 -0.50 11.22
C LEU A 162 -4.58 0.88 11.45
N ARG A 163 -5.33 1.95 11.19
CA ARG A 163 -4.90 3.34 11.40
C ARG A 163 -4.73 3.69 12.88
N SER A 164 -5.55 3.11 13.76
CA SER A 164 -5.43 3.32 15.20
C SER A 164 -4.30 2.51 15.84
N ALA A 165 -4.12 1.25 15.43
CA ALA A 165 -3.11 0.35 15.96
C ALA A 165 -1.71 0.68 15.44
N TYR A 166 -1.65 1.24 14.23
CA TYR A 166 -0.41 1.65 13.58
C TYR A 166 -0.57 3.07 13.00
N PRO A 167 -0.46 4.10 13.87
CA PRO A 167 -0.66 5.49 13.48
C PRO A 167 0.22 5.87 12.28
N ILE A 168 -0.41 6.56 11.33
CA ILE A 168 0.23 7.19 10.18
C ILE A 168 0.71 8.59 10.59
N ASP A 169 1.88 8.98 10.11
CA ASP A 169 2.48 10.29 10.33
C ASP A 169 1.52 11.42 9.91
N GLU A 170 1.46 12.47 10.72
CA GLU A 170 0.59 13.62 10.47
C GLU A 170 0.92 14.32 9.14
N SER A 171 2.18 14.28 8.68
CA SER A 171 2.62 14.84 7.39
C SER A 171 1.89 14.19 6.21
N ARG A 172 1.57 12.90 6.31
CA ARG A 172 0.79 12.16 5.30
C ARG A 172 -0.70 12.45 5.34
N ARG A 173 -1.24 12.98 6.44
CA ARG A 173 -2.66 13.38 6.51
C ARG A 173 -2.94 14.67 5.73
N LEU A 174 -1.92 15.48 5.49
CA LEU A 174 -2.02 16.72 4.71
C LEU A 174 -1.89 16.49 3.20
N LEU A 175 -1.48 15.28 2.78
CA LEU A 175 -1.18 14.91 1.40
C LEU A 175 -2.19 13.87 0.86
N PRO A 176 -2.59 13.94 -0.43
CA PRO A 176 -3.71 13.16 -0.97
C PRO A 176 -3.32 11.73 -1.36
N PHE A 177 -2.81 10.94 -0.42
CA PHE A 177 -2.33 9.58 -0.74
C PHE A 177 -3.08 8.45 -0.05
N THR A 178 -3.63 8.66 1.15
CA THR A 178 -4.21 7.59 1.97
C THR A 178 -5.51 7.99 2.70
N ASP A 179 -6.44 8.69 2.06
CA ASP A 179 -7.75 8.94 2.69
C ASP A 179 -8.45 7.60 3.05
N PRO A 180 -9.18 7.53 4.18
CA PRO A 180 -9.97 6.35 4.49
C PRO A 180 -11.10 6.15 3.49
N TYR A 181 -11.59 4.91 3.35
CA TYR A 181 -12.74 4.66 2.51
C TYR A 181 -13.99 5.41 3.01
N PRO A 182 -14.82 5.96 2.11
CA PRO A 182 -16.08 6.58 2.50
C PRO A 182 -16.99 5.57 3.21
N THR A 183 -17.67 5.99 4.27
CA THR A 183 -18.64 5.14 5.00
C THR A 183 -19.65 4.49 4.05
N GLU A 184 -20.19 5.26 3.10
CA GLU A 184 -21.19 4.74 2.15
C GLU A 184 -20.63 3.66 1.22
N PHE A 185 -19.34 3.73 0.89
CA PHE A 185 -18.68 2.65 0.16
C PHE A 185 -18.59 1.37 1.01
N VAL A 186 -18.17 1.49 2.27
CA VAL A 186 -18.07 0.34 3.18
C VAL A 186 -19.44 -0.30 3.41
N ARG A 187 -20.48 0.51 3.62
CA ARG A 187 -21.87 0.05 3.74
C ARG A 187 -22.35 -0.68 2.48
N ALA A 188 -22.07 -0.14 1.30
CA ALA A 188 -22.43 -0.77 0.03
C ALA A 188 -21.68 -2.10 -0.17
N LEU A 189 -20.40 -2.18 0.21
CA LEU A 189 -19.63 -3.41 0.18
C LEU A 189 -20.19 -4.48 1.13
N ILE A 190 -20.56 -4.11 2.36
CA ILE A 190 -21.17 -5.03 3.33
C ILE A 190 -22.48 -5.59 2.75
N LYS A 191 -23.34 -4.72 2.21
CA LYS A 191 -24.60 -5.12 1.59
C LYS A 191 -24.40 -6.06 0.39
N ALA A 192 -23.36 -5.84 -0.41
CA ALA A 192 -23.02 -6.72 -1.53
C ALA A 192 -22.52 -8.09 -1.03
N GLY A 193 -21.78 -8.08 0.08
CA GLY A 193 -21.31 -9.27 0.78
C GLY A 193 -20.09 -9.94 0.14
N PRO A 194 -19.46 -10.91 0.85
CA PRO A 194 -18.21 -11.56 0.43
C PRO A 194 -18.35 -12.51 -0.77
N GLY A 195 -19.58 -12.73 -1.25
CA GLY A 195 -19.88 -13.53 -2.45
C GLY A 195 -20.30 -12.68 -3.65
N ALA A 196 -20.20 -11.35 -3.57
CA ALA A 196 -20.55 -10.47 -4.67
C ALA A 196 -19.69 -10.75 -5.90
N ALA A 197 -20.27 -10.51 -7.08
CA ALA A 197 -19.49 -10.49 -8.32
C ALA A 197 -18.51 -9.31 -8.30
N ARG A 198 -17.28 -9.53 -8.77
CA ARG A 198 -16.25 -8.48 -8.80
C ARG A 198 -16.69 -7.27 -9.61
N ALA A 199 -17.40 -7.50 -10.72
CA ALA A 199 -17.95 -6.43 -11.56
C ALA A 199 -18.99 -5.55 -10.83
N ALA A 200 -19.74 -6.11 -9.87
CA ALA A 200 -20.66 -5.33 -9.04
C ALA A 200 -19.87 -4.43 -8.08
N VAL A 201 -18.84 -4.99 -7.44
CA VAL A 201 -17.94 -4.25 -6.54
C VAL A 201 -17.13 -3.17 -7.27
N THR A 202 -16.70 -3.42 -8.51
CA THR A 202 -16.13 -2.38 -9.39
C THR A 202 -17.08 -1.19 -9.52
N GLY A 203 -18.37 -1.45 -9.74
CA GLY A 203 -19.39 -0.41 -9.83
C GLY A 203 -19.53 0.40 -8.55
N LEU A 204 -19.52 -0.27 -7.39
CA LEU A 204 -19.55 0.40 -6.09
C LEU A 204 -18.30 1.27 -5.87
N TYR A 205 -17.11 0.77 -6.23
CA TYR A 205 -15.87 1.52 -6.09
C TYR A 205 -15.91 2.79 -6.94
N LEU A 206 -16.33 2.70 -8.20
CA LEU A 206 -16.43 3.86 -9.08
C LEU A 206 -17.52 4.85 -8.67
N ALA A 207 -18.63 4.37 -8.11
CA ALA A 207 -19.74 5.23 -7.68
C ALA A 207 -19.39 6.03 -6.42
N HIS A 208 -18.67 5.42 -5.47
CA HIS A 208 -18.42 6.05 -4.17
C HIS A 208 -17.00 6.58 -4.00
N THR A 209 -16.03 6.05 -4.74
CA THR A 209 -14.61 6.36 -4.56
C THR A 209 -13.75 6.12 -5.82
N PRO A 210 -14.01 6.80 -6.96
CA PRO A 210 -13.22 6.69 -8.19
C PRO A 210 -11.87 7.42 -8.04
N SER A 211 -11.07 7.04 -7.04
CA SER A 211 -9.85 7.72 -6.65
C SER A 211 -8.75 6.73 -6.28
N ARG A 212 -7.51 7.15 -6.57
CA ARG A 212 -6.28 6.50 -6.13
C ARG A 212 -5.90 6.88 -4.69
N ASN A 213 -6.46 7.96 -4.14
CA ASN A 213 -6.17 8.46 -2.80
C ASN A 213 -6.84 7.58 -1.71
N ARG A 214 -6.36 6.34 -1.55
CA ARG A 214 -6.87 5.36 -0.58
C ARG A 214 -5.74 4.49 -0.07
N GLY A 215 -5.78 4.08 1.20
CA GLY A 215 -4.78 3.16 1.75
C GLY A 215 -4.74 1.80 1.06
N LEU A 216 -5.86 1.37 0.46
CA LEU A 216 -5.93 0.31 -0.54
C LEU A 216 -6.50 0.88 -1.84
N ASP A 217 -5.64 1.07 -2.84
CA ASP A 217 -6.05 1.53 -4.16
C ASP A 217 -6.38 0.31 -5.04
N MET A 218 -7.65 0.17 -5.39
CA MET A 218 -8.13 -0.96 -6.19
C MET A 218 -8.05 -0.70 -7.69
N LEU A 219 -7.81 0.54 -8.13
CA LEU A 219 -7.90 0.89 -9.56
C LEU A 219 -6.93 0.08 -10.45
N PRO A 220 -5.67 -0.22 -10.06
CA PRO A 220 -4.80 -1.09 -10.85
C PRO A 220 -5.38 -2.48 -11.09
N LEU A 221 -5.96 -3.10 -10.05
CA LEU A 221 -6.57 -4.43 -10.14
C LEU A 221 -7.87 -4.41 -10.93
N LEU A 222 -8.73 -3.42 -10.68
CA LEU A 222 -9.99 -3.29 -11.40
C LEU A 222 -9.74 -3.00 -12.89
N ALA A 223 -8.71 -2.22 -13.22
CA ALA A 223 -8.30 -1.94 -14.59
C ALA A 223 -7.70 -3.16 -15.30
N HIS A 224 -7.06 -4.08 -14.56
CA HIS A 224 -6.57 -5.35 -15.13
C HIS A 224 -7.72 -6.18 -15.70
N PHE A 225 -8.89 -6.15 -15.06
CA PHE A 225 -10.03 -6.94 -15.47
C PHE A 225 -11.07 -6.19 -16.31
N GLU A 226 -11.28 -4.90 -16.06
CA GLU A 226 -12.27 -4.06 -16.73
C GLU A 226 -11.63 -2.75 -17.24
N PRO A 227 -10.61 -2.82 -18.12
CA PRO A 227 -9.78 -1.66 -18.51
C PRO A 227 -10.61 -0.52 -19.11
N GLY A 228 -11.57 -0.83 -20.00
CA GLY A 228 -12.41 0.18 -20.62
C GLY A 228 -13.34 0.89 -19.63
N ARG A 229 -13.84 0.17 -18.62
CA ARG A 229 -14.72 0.74 -17.60
C ARG A 229 -13.95 1.69 -16.67
N ILE A 230 -12.72 1.33 -16.28
CA ILE A 230 -11.87 2.19 -15.45
C ILE A 230 -11.42 3.41 -16.25
N ALA A 231 -10.92 3.23 -17.47
CA ALA A 231 -10.46 4.33 -18.32
C ALA A 231 -11.56 5.37 -18.61
N ALA A 232 -12.83 4.95 -18.65
CA ALA A 232 -13.96 5.86 -18.82
C ALA A 232 -14.37 6.60 -17.53
N ALA A 233 -13.94 6.11 -16.35
CA ALA A 233 -14.41 6.59 -15.06
C ALA A 233 -13.40 7.45 -14.29
N ILE A 234 -12.11 7.39 -14.66
CA ILE A 234 -11.05 8.18 -14.02
C ILE A 234 -10.22 8.92 -15.08
N GLU A 235 -9.80 10.15 -14.77
CA GLU A 235 -8.88 10.93 -15.62
C GLU A 235 -7.42 10.52 -15.38
N ASP A 236 -7.09 10.10 -14.16
CA ASP A 236 -5.75 9.71 -13.76
C ASP A 236 -5.30 8.42 -14.45
N LYS A 237 -4.08 8.44 -14.98
CA LYS A 237 -3.45 7.21 -15.49
C LYS A 237 -3.28 6.20 -14.36
N THR A 238 -3.69 4.96 -14.63
CA THR A 238 -3.43 3.80 -13.77
C THR A 238 -2.75 2.69 -14.58
N SER A 239 -1.72 2.07 -13.99
CA SER A 239 -1.03 0.94 -14.61
C SER A 239 -1.72 -0.35 -14.20
N ALA A 240 -2.50 -0.93 -15.11
CA ALA A 240 -3.29 -2.13 -14.88
C ALA A 240 -2.40 -3.35 -14.58
N ARG A 241 -2.66 -4.01 -13.45
CA ARG A 241 -1.91 -5.20 -13.01
C ARG A 241 -2.74 -6.05 -12.05
N PRO A 242 -2.55 -7.38 -12.01
CA PRO A 242 -3.31 -8.28 -11.14
C PRO A 242 -2.80 -8.23 -9.69
N THR A 243 -2.71 -7.04 -9.09
CA THR A 243 -2.18 -6.85 -7.73
C THR A 243 -3.06 -5.92 -6.91
N PHE A 244 -3.19 -6.19 -5.62
CA PHE A 244 -3.65 -5.20 -4.64
C PHE A 244 -2.57 -4.13 -4.47
N HIS A 245 -2.93 -2.86 -4.62
CA HIS A 245 -2.01 -1.76 -4.41
C HIS A 245 -2.23 -1.16 -3.01
N PHE A 246 -1.56 -1.75 -2.03
CA PHE A 246 -1.67 -1.41 -0.62
C PHE A 246 -0.61 -0.36 -0.26
N ARG A 247 -1.07 0.86 0.06
CA ARG A 247 -0.24 2.06 0.25
C ARG A 247 -0.45 2.76 1.61
N LEU A 248 -1.15 2.08 2.52
CA LEU A 248 -1.37 2.55 3.89
C LEU A 248 -0.07 2.75 4.70
N PRO A 249 0.95 1.87 4.60
CA PRO A 249 2.16 1.99 5.42
C PRO A 249 2.96 3.26 5.14
N ASP A 250 3.58 3.78 6.19
CA ASP A 250 4.58 4.85 6.11
C ASP A 250 5.96 4.27 5.86
N CYS A 251 6.83 5.08 5.25
CA CYS A 251 8.25 4.81 5.23
C CYS A 251 8.92 5.51 6.42
N ARG A 252 9.28 4.74 7.47
CA ARG A 252 9.99 5.24 8.66
C ARG A 252 11.44 4.74 8.64
N ILE A 253 12.08 4.89 7.48
CA ILE A 253 13.37 4.25 7.16
C ILE A 253 14.52 4.69 8.09
N ASP A 254 14.42 5.89 8.65
CA ASP A 254 15.33 6.49 9.62
C ASP A 254 15.20 5.90 11.04
N GLU A 255 14.13 5.14 11.33
CA GLU A 255 13.91 4.52 12.63
C GLU A 255 14.55 3.12 12.71
N SER A 256 15.27 2.87 13.80
CA SER A 256 16.04 1.62 13.98
C SER A 256 15.16 0.38 14.20
N ASP A 257 13.93 0.54 14.69
CA ASP A 257 12.99 -0.56 14.95
C ASP A 257 11.94 -0.75 13.83
N TRP A 258 12.00 0.08 12.78
CA TRP A 258 11.13 -0.02 11.62
C TRP A 258 11.69 -1.03 10.60
N THR A 259 10.82 -1.88 10.06
CA THR A 259 11.16 -2.92 9.07
C THR A 259 10.01 -3.09 8.09
N LEU A 260 10.32 -3.46 6.85
CA LEU A 260 9.31 -3.84 5.86
C LEU A 260 8.47 -5.03 6.33
N ALA A 261 9.09 -5.97 7.07
CA ALA A 261 8.38 -7.10 7.66
C ALA A 261 7.28 -6.68 8.65
N ARG A 262 7.49 -5.59 9.41
CA ARG A 262 6.47 -5.02 10.31
C ARG A 262 5.30 -4.44 9.54
N GLU A 263 5.56 -3.74 8.45
CA GLU A 263 4.51 -3.18 7.59
C GLU A 263 3.76 -4.26 6.82
N TRP A 264 4.47 -5.31 6.39
CA TRP A 264 3.89 -6.47 5.73
C TRP A 264 2.85 -7.20 6.58
N ARG A 265 3.03 -7.27 7.91
CA ARG A 265 2.04 -7.88 8.82
C ARG A 265 0.66 -7.23 8.68
N ARG A 266 0.59 -5.93 8.38
CA ARG A 266 -0.70 -5.24 8.14
C ARG A 266 -1.48 -5.90 7.01
N TRP A 267 -0.81 -6.21 5.90
CA TRP A 267 -1.43 -6.90 4.76
C TRP A 267 -1.78 -8.36 5.10
N VAL A 268 -0.89 -9.07 5.78
CA VAL A 268 -1.17 -10.45 6.21
C VAL A 268 -2.44 -10.52 7.08
N MET A 269 -2.66 -9.53 7.96
CA MET A 269 -3.90 -9.43 8.74
C MET A 269 -5.14 -9.23 7.86
N VAL A 270 -5.07 -8.39 6.82
CA VAL A 270 -6.16 -8.23 5.84
C VAL A 270 -6.52 -9.57 5.22
N GLU A 271 -5.54 -10.33 4.73
CA GLU A 271 -5.82 -11.62 4.11
C GLU A 271 -6.29 -12.69 5.11
N ARG A 272 -5.82 -12.66 6.37
CA ARG A 272 -6.33 -13.57 7.41
C ARG A 272 -7.81 -13.31 7.70
N VAL A 273 -8.21 -12.04 7.77
CA VAL A 273 -9.61 -11.66 7.91
C VAL A 273 -10.40 -12.09 6.67
N ALA A 274 -9.87 -11.87 5.46
CA ALA A 274 -10.51 -12.25 4.21
C ALA A 274 -10.75 -13.77 4.08
N GLY A 275 -9.85 -14.58 4.64
CA GLY A 275 -9.93 -16.03 4.67
C GLY A 275 -10.96 -16.58 5.66
N ASP A 276 -11.39 -15.80 6.64
CA ASP A 276 -12.36 -16.21 7.66
C ASP A 276 -13.75 -15.62 7.40
N GLY A 277 -14.60 -16.42 6.76
CA GLY A 277 -15.97 -16.01 6.43
C GLY A 277 -16.86 -15.75 7.66
N ALA A 278 -16.58 -16.37 8.82
CA ALA A 278 -17.33 -16.11 10.04
C ALA A 278 -16.90 -14.78 10.67
N LEU A 279 -15.60 -14.49 10.65
CA LEU A 279 -15.06 -13.20 11.10
C LEU A 279 -15.52 -12.05 10.22
N LEU A 280 -15.53 -12.21 8.89
CA LEU A 280 -16.07 -11.21 7.96
C LEU A 280 -17.52 -10.86 8.29
N ARG A 281 -18.39 -11.86 8.45
CA ARG A 281 -19.79 -11.63 8.84
C ARG A 281 -19.89 -10.90 10.18
N ARG A 282 -19.16 -11.35 11.20
CA ARG A 282 -19.16 -10.72 12.52
C ARG A 282 -18.70 -9.27 12.47
N LEU A 283 -17.68 -8.96 11.68
CA LEU A 283 -17.20 -7.58 11.48
C LEU A 283 -18.23 -6.75 10.71
N SER A 284 -18.83 -7.29 9.65
CA SER A 284 -19.90 -6.62 8.90
C SER A 284 -21.10 -6.26 9.78
N ASP A 285 -21.65 -7.23 10.52
CA ASP A 285 -22.81 -7.01 11.39
C ASP A 285 -22.49 -5.98 12.49
N ALA A 286 -21.29 -6.09 13.09
CA ALA A 286 -20.85 -5.16 14.11
C ALA A 286 -20.56 -3.76 13.56
N TRP A 287 -20.10 -3.65 12.31
CA TRP A 287 -19.84 -2.37 11.65
C TRP A 287 -21.16 -1.63 11.39
N GLU A 288 -22.18 -2.34 10.89
CA GLU A 288 -23.51 -1.75 10.64
C GLU A 288 -24.18 -1.27 11.92
N ASP A 289 -24.08 -2.06 12.99
CA ASP A 289 -24.56 -1.70 14.33
C ASP A 289 -23.85 -0.47 14.91
N ASP A 290 -22.52 -0.34 14.72
CA ASP A 290 -21.74 0.81 15.22
C ASP A 290 -22.02 2.11 14.45
N HIS A 291 -22.20 2.02 13.13
CA HIS A 291 -22.31 3.20 12.26
C HIS A 291 -23.74 3.69 12.03
N GLY A 292 -24.75 2.88 12.34
CA GLY A 292 -26.17 3.24 12.17
C GLY A 292 -26.45 3.90 10.82
N LEU A 293 -27.28 4.95 10.79
CA LEU A 293 -27.53 5.78 9.60
C LEU A 293 -26.50 6.93 9.43
N ILE A 294 -25.82 7.35 10.49
CA ILE A 294 -24.88 8.48 10.50
C ILE A 294 -23.60 8.06 11.23
N THR A 295 -22.45 8.18 10.56
CA THR A 295 -21.15 7.95 11.21
C THR A 295 -20.81 9.09 12.15
N LEU A 296 -20.81 8.80 13.45
CA LEU A 296 -20.45 9.78 14.48
C LEU A 296 -18.95 9.76 14.82
N SER A 297 -18.30 8.60 14.79
CA SER A 297 -16.86 8.47 15.11
C SER A 297 -16.23 7.21 14.55
N ARG A 298 -15.11 7.36 13.83
CA ARG A 298 -14.25 6.24 13.38
C ARG A 298 -13.45 5.59 14.51
N GLN A 299 -13.20 6.32 15.60
CA GLN A 299 -12.44 5.79 16.75
C GLN A 299 -13.25 4.75 17.53
N SER A 300 -14.58 4.93 17.63
CA SER A 300 -15.47 3.93 18.25
C SER A 300 -15.33 2.59 17.52
N TRP A 301 -15.46 2.62 16.20
CA TRP A 301 -15.31 1.46 15.37
C TRP A 301 -13.91 0.84 15.46
N ALA A 302 -12.85 1.64 15.37
CA ALA A 302 -11.47 1.14 15.50
C ALA A 302 -11.28 0.30 16.79
N ALA A 303 -11.78 0.80 17.93
CA ALA A 303 -11.70 0.08 19.19
C ALA A 303 -12.55 -1.20 19.20
N ARG A 304 -13.75 -1.16 18.62
CA ARG A 304 -14.66 -2.31 18.52
C ARG A 304 -14.11 -3.40 17.60
N ALA A 305 -13.66 -3.04 16.40
CA ALA A 305 -12.98 -3.92 15.46
C ALA A 305 -11.76 -4.58 16.11
N GLY A 306 -10.93 -3.80 16.83
CA GLY A 306 -9.79 -4.34 17.58
C GLY A 306 -10.17 -5.43 18.58
N ARG A 307 -11.25 -5.26 19.34
CA ARG A 307 -11.75 -6.31 20.26
C ARG A 307 -12.21 -7.56 19.52
N ILE A 308 -12.87 -7.40 18.37
CA ILE A 308 -13.32 -8.52 17.54
C ILE A 308 -12.11 -9.29 17.00
N LEU A 309 -11.11 -8.59 16.46
CA LEU A 309 -9.87 -9.16 15.95
C LEU A 309 -9.06 -9.87 17.04
N ALA A 310 -8.99 -9.29 18.24
CA ALA A 310 -8.35 -9.90 19.40
C ALA A 310 -9.03 -11.21 19.82
N THR A 311 -10.36 -11.22 19.85
CA THR A 311 -11.14 -12.43 20.13
C THR A 311 -10.90 -13.53 19.09
N ALA A 312 -10.62 -13.15 17.84
CA ALA A 312 -10.33 -14.06 16.74
C ALA A 312 -8.83 -14.44 16.63
N GLY A 313 -7.95 -13.91 17.50
CA GLY A 313 -6.51 -14.20 17.46
C GLY A 313 -5.78 -13.61 16.24
N ILE A 314 -6.28 -12.49 15.69
CA ILE A 314 -5.67 -11.80 14.54
C ILE A 314 -4.68 -10.72 14.98
N ASP A 315 -4.91 -10.06 16.11
CA ASP A 315 -4.22 -8.84 16.59
C ASP A 315 -2.77 -9.03 17.09
N ARG A 316 -2.25 -10.26 17.12
CA ARG A 316 -0.96 -10.62 17.76
C ARG A 316 0.05 -11.33 16.86
N ALA A 317 -0.13 -11.33 15.54
CA ALA A 317 0.78 -12.01 14.60
C ALA A 317 1.70 -11.05 13.82
#